data_AF-A0A534ILD3-F1
#
_entry.id   AF-A0A534ILD3-F1
#
_cell.length_a   1.000
_cell.length_b   1.000
_cell.length_c   1.000
_cell.angle_alpha   90.00
_cell.angle_beta   90.00
_cell.angle_gamma   90.00
#
_symmetry.space_group_name_H-M   'P 1'
#
loop_
_entity.id
_entity.type
_entity.pdbx_description
1 polymer ?
#
loop_
_entity_poly.entity_id
_entity_poly.type
_entity_poly.pdbx_seq_one_letter_code
_entity_poly.pdbx_strand_id
1 'polypeptide(L)'
;MIPLDPEYGPARTIPHPIMFRVLDAEADDYTVPATLPVAKGAEYAYYPGCIDYSDQEMQFSHLNYGDTDHGIIFDSSIKLLKAVGIEPVILDRSFMKCCGHDQLWQGKVDVFQRMRDYNTKIIKMLGVKTLVTSCAEGYRTFKLDYNLKGVDVKHITQVLYEKGLRLPPPKEGKTIRVTYQDPCRSCRQMPVDPIYEEPRELIRRVENAELVELKTFRADAQCCGVAQMMYCNDKTKGLTASRMDEATDLEVDYLLTACPKCLTHFGCLHHENRWKPEEERYRYRVIDITHFLAERLEGETVGQKPSVIPVAQDPRAKAAAAAAPKPEAAAPKPATPAPTTPPKPSTPVAPTPVPPIPPAATPPKLAITATPTPPLPSPAPATPPTPVAAPSPSPPVAIPPSPPKPATPAVATLPTTPPNPAPAATPPSTPSAPATPPIVVNPPPSIEEILAIRLEET
;
A
#
# COMPACT_ATOMS: atom_id res chain seq x y z
N MET A 1 21.60 -12.92 1.89
CA MET A 1 21.58 -11.48 1.58
C MET A 1 22.47 -11.26 0.37
N ILE A 2 21.90 -10.87 -0.77
CA ILE A 2 22.68 -10.37 -1.89
C ILE A 2 23.25 -9.01 -1.42
N PRO A 3 24.55 -8.73 -1.58
CA PRO A 3 25.06 -7.39 -1.33
C PRO A 3 24.36 -6.47 -2.33
N LEU A 4 23.54 -5.54 -1.84
CA LEU A 4 23.10 -4.40 -2.63
C LEU A 4 24.38 -3.60 -2.92
N ASP A 5 24.88 -3.72 -4.14
CA ASP A 5 26.09 -3.02 -4.59
C ASP A 5 25.85 -1.50 -4.45
N PRO A 6 26.68 -0.74 -3.72
CA PRO A 6 26.53 0.72 -3.56
C PRO A 6 26.89 1.51 -4.83
N GLU A 7 26.95 0.87 -6.01
CA GLU A 7 27.44 1.46 -7.26
C GLU A 7 26.60 2.65 -7.78
N TYR A 8 25.46 2.97 -7.16
CA TYR A 8 24.55 4.02 -7.62
C TYR A 8 24.22 5.11 -6.58
N GLY A 9 25.25 5.83 -6.09
CA GLY A 9 25.12 7.18 -5.50
C GLY A 9 24.36 7.30 -4.16
N PRO A 10 24.33 8.50 -3.53
CA PRO A 10 23.68 8.70 -2.23
C PRO A 10 22.19 8.37 -2.34
N ALA A 11 21.75 7.34 -1.60
CA ALA A 11 20.38 6.83 -1.47
C ALA A 11 19.39 7.38 -2.51
N ARG A 12 19.23 6.67 -3.64
CA ARG A 12 18.25 7.01 -4.69
C ARG A 12 16.85 7.07 -4.09
N THR A 13 16.42 8.25 -3.65
CA THR A 13 15.04 8.50 -3.29
C THR A 13 14.38 9.02 -4.55
N ILE A 14 13.40 8.30 -5.07
CA ILE A 14 12.56 8.78 -6.17
C ILE A 14 11.58 9.77 -5.54
N PRO A 15 11.75 11.09 -5.77
CA PRO A 15 10.73 12.02 -5.33
C PRO A 15 9.52 11.85 -6.26
N HIS A 16 8.31 11.97 -5.72
CA HIS A 16 7.06 12.02 -6.50
C HIS A 16 6.49 13.45 -6.53
N PRO A 17 7.29 14.47 -6.92
CA PRO A 17 6.93 15.87 -6.71
C PRO A 17 5.75 16.28 -7.59
N ILE A 18 5.57 15.67 -8.77
CA ILE A 18 4.47 15.99 -9.68
C ILE A 18 3.17 15.54 -9.04
N MET A 19 3.04 14.25 -8.69
CA MET A 19 1.88 13.75 -7.96
C MET A 19 1.55 14.60 -6.73
N PHE A 20 2.53 14.90 -5.87
CA PHE A 20 2.24 15.71 -4.68
C PHE A 20 1.82 17.14 -4.98
N ARG A 21 2.42 17.79 -5.99
CA ARG A 21 2.06 19.16 -6.38
C ARG A 21 0.68 19.22 -7.02
N VAL A 22 0.32 18.24 -7.85
CA VAL A 22 -1.02 18.12 -8.42
C VAL A 22 -2.04 17.94 -7.31
N LEU A 23 -1.78 17.02 -6.38
CA LEU A 23 -2.68 16.81 -5.24
C LEU A 23 -2.81 18.04 -4.35
N ASP A 24 -1.70 18.70 -3.99
CA ASP A 24 -1.76 19.93 -3.19
C ASP A 24 -2.52 21.04 -3.93
N ALA A 25 -2.31 21.22 -5.24
CA ALA A 25 -3.03 22.20 -6.06
C ALA A 25 -4.53 21.90 -6.14
N GLU A 26 -4.92 20.63 -6.26
CA GLU A 26 -6.32 20.23 -6.20
C GLU A 26 -6.96 20.58 -4.87
N ALA A 27 -6.22 20.53 -3.75
CA ALA A 27 -6.77 20.90 -2.45
C ALA A 27 -7.18 22.38 -2.38
N ASP A 28 -6.51 23.24 -3.15
CA ASP A 28 -6.70 24.69 -3.12
C ASP A 28 -7.86 25.17 -4.01
N ASP A 29 -8.39 24.32 -4.90
CA ASP A 29 -9.61 24.62 -5.67
C ASP A 29 -10.89 24.26 -4.91
N TYR A 30 -11.59 25.22 -4.32
CA TYR A 30 -12.82 24.96 -3.56
C TYR A 30 -14.10 24.94 -4.41
N THR A 31 -13.97 25.07 -5.73
CA THR A 31 -15.10 25.27 -6.63
C THR A 31 -15.91 23.98 -6.78
N VAL A 32 -16.98 23.86 -6.01
CA VAL A 32 -17.95 22.75 -6.14
C VAL A 32 -18.94 23.11 -7.24
N PRO A 33 -19.09 22.28 -8.29
CA PRO A 33 -20.09 22.52 -9.32
C PRO A 33 -21.51 22.60 -8.72
N ALA A 34 -22.30 23.61 -9.12
CA ALA A 34 -23.69 23.77 -8.65
C ALA A 34 -24.58 22.57 -9.04
N THR A 35 -24.27 21.94 -10.17
CA THR A 35 -24.91 20.72 -10.66
C THR A 35 -23.84 19.70 -11.01
N LEU A 36 -24.04 18.46 -10.58
CA LEU A 36 -23.14 17.37 -10.96
C LEU A 36 -23.57 16.79 -12.31
N PRO A 37 -22.64 16.48 -13.21
CA PRO A 37 -22.93 15.91 -14.53
C PRO A 37 -23.28 14.41 -14.46
N VAL A 38 -23.92 13.96 -13.37
CA VAL A 38 -24.25 12.55 -13.12
C VAL A 38 -25.66 12.40 -12.54
N ALA A 39 -26.29 11.25 -12.77
CA ALA A 39 -27.63 10.97 -12.27
C ALA A 39 -27.67 10.98 -10.74
N LYS A 40 -28.63 11.72 -10.15
CA LYS A 40 -28.86 11.77 -8.71
C LYS A 40 -29.68 10.55 -8.25
N GLY A 41 -29.44 10.09 -7.02
CA GLY A 41 -30.25 9.06 -6.39
C GLY A 41 -29.88 7.60 -6.73
N ALA A 42 -28.73 7.37 -7.36
CA ALA A 42 -28.19 6.02 -7.51
C ALA A 42 -27.82 5.42 -6.14
N GLU A 43 -28.08 4.13 -5.96
CA GLU A 43 -27.74 3.42 -4.71
C GLU A 43 -26.23 3.32 -4.51
N TYR A 44 -25.49 3.07 -5.59
CA TYR A 44 -24.05 2.86 -5.60
C TYR A 44 -23.32 3.99 -6.33
N ALA A 45 -22.20 4.41 -5.76
CA ALA A 45 -21.20 5.21 -6.45
C ALA A 45 -19.85 4.50 -6.43
N TYR A 46 -19.09 4.58 -7.53
CA TYR A 46 -17.77 3.98 -7.65
C TYR A 46 -16.71 5.06 -7.79
N TYR A 47 -15.78 5.08 -6.85
CA TYR A 47 -14.63 5.97 -6.80
C TYR A 47 -13.34 5.21 -7.18
N PRO A 48 -12.81 5.42 -8.39
CA PRO A 48 -11.60 4.74 -8.87
C PRO A 48 -10.30 5.23 -8.22
N GLY A 49 -10.31 6.41 -7.59
CA GLY A 49 -9.11 6.96 -6.98
C GLY A 49 -8.23 7.74 -7.95
N CYS A 50 -6.93 7.65 -7.74
CA CYS A 50 -5.88 8.35 -8.49
C CYS A 50 -5.11 7.40 -9.43
N ILE A 51 -5.76 6.34 -9.91
CA ILE A 51 -5.13 5.33 -10.77
C ILE A 51 -4.54 5.95 -12.05
N ASP A 52 -5.25 6.86 -12.71
CA ASP A 52 -4.74 7.53 -13.92
C ASP A 52 -3.49 8.38 -13.62
N TYR A 53 -3.46 9.06 -12.46
CA TYR A 53 -2.27 9.79 -12.01
C TYR A 53 -1.14 8.85 -11.64
N SER A 54 -1.45 7.66 -11.14
CA SER A 54 -0.43 6.64 -10.85
C SER A 54 0.24 6.21 -12.15
N ASP A 55 -0.52 6.00 -13.23
CA ASP A 55 0.07 5.72 -14.55
C ASP A 55 0.94 6.85 -15.07
N GLN A 56 0.49 8.10 -14.96
CA GLN A 56 1.31 9.25 -15.37
C GLN A 56 2.59 9.37 -14.55
N GLU A 57 2.50 9.32 -13.23
CA GLU A 57 3.67 9.36 -12.34
C GLU A 57 4.63 8.21 -12.64
N MET A 58 4.10 7.04 -12.96
CA MET A 58 4.87 5.85 -13.30
C MET A 58 5.53 5.90 -14.68
N GLN A 59 4.97 6.62 -15.65
CA GLN A 59 5.63 6.92 -16.92
C GLN A 59 6.82 7.86 -16.76
N PHE A 60 6.77 8.79 -15.80
CA PHE A 60 7.86 9.74 -15.54
C PHE A 60 8.98 9.18 -14.66
N SER A 61 8.82 8.00 -14.09
CA SER A 61 9.90 7.32 -13.38
C SER A 61 10.91 6.76 -14.39
N HIS A 62 12.12 7.34 -14.45
CA HIS A 62 13.26 6.83 -15.24
C HIS A 62 13.68 5.38 -14.90
N LEU A 63 13.05 4.76 -13.90
CA LEU A 63 13.28 3.39 -13.46
C LEU A 63 12.09 2.46 -13.77
N ASN A 64 10.96 2.96 -14.26
CA ASN A 64 9.80 2.15 -14.60
C ASN A 64 9.65 2.04 -16.12
N TYR A 65 10.20 0.97 -16.69
CA TYR A 65 10.08 0.59 -18.11
C TYR A 65 8.93 -0.42 -18.31
N GLY A 66 7.91 -0.34 -17.45
CA GLY A 66 6.90 -1.37 -17.24
C GLY A 66 5.59 -1.18 -17.98
N ASP A 67 4.87 -2.28 -18.21
CA ASP A 67 3.50 -2.29 -18.74
C ASP A 67 2.46 -2.28 -17.60
N THR A 68 2.83 -1.79 -16.41
CA THR A 68 1.88 -1.67 -15.30
C THR A 68 0.82 -0.64 -15.68
N ASP A 69 -0.36 -1.15 -16.00
CA ASP A 69 -1.55 -0.38 -16.32
C ASP A 69 -2.44 -0.30 -15.07
N HIS A 70 -2.57 0.88 -14.47
CA HIS A 70 -3.50 1.12 -13.37
C HIS A 70 -4.89 1.51 -13.89
N GLY A 71 -4.98 2.16 -15.05
CA GLY A 71 -6.24 2.49 -15.74
C GLY A 71 -7.14 1.28 -15.94
N ILE A 72 -6.59 0.10 -16.26
CA ILE A 72 -7.36 -1.15 -16.41
C ILE A 72 -8.17 -1.53 -15.16
N ILE A 73 -7.79 -1.05 -13.97
CA ILE A 73 -8.53 -1.27 -12.72
C ILE A 73 -9.91 -0.61 -12.81
N PHE A 74 -10.03 0.54 -13.47
CA PHE A 74 -11.31 1.22 -13.70
C PHE A 74 -12.24 0.32 -14.54
N ASP A 75 -11.79 -0.06 -15.73
CA ASP A 75 -12.58 -0.84 -16.68
C ASP A 75 -12.99 -2.19 -16.08
N SER A 76 -12.03 -2.85 -15.41
CA SER A 76 -12.25 -4.11 -14.71
C SER A 76 -13.27 -3.97 -13.59
N SER A 77 -13.18 -2.91 -12.79
CA SER A 77 -14.12 -2.63 -11.71
C SER A 77 -15.54 -2.40 -12.22
N ILE A 78 -15.71 -1.59 -13.28
CA ILE A 78 -17.01 -1.35 -13.90
C ILE A 78 -17.60 -2.64 -14.48
N LYS A 79 -16.78 -3.43 -15.19
CA LYS A 79 -17.19 -4.72 -15.77
C LYS A 79 -17.65 -5.69 -14.68
N LEU A 80 -16.92 -5.80 -13.57
CA LEU A 80 -17.28 -6.66 -12.45
C LEU A 80 -18.52 -6.19 -11.70
N LEU A 81 -18.67 -4.88 -11.48
CA LEU A 81 -19.87 -4.32 -10.83
C LEU A 81 -21.12 -4.58 -11.69
N LYS A 82 -21.04 -4.39 -13.01
CA LYS A 82 -22.12 -4.74 -13.94
C LYS A 82 -22.45 -6.23 -13.91
N ALA A 83 -21.44 -7.10 -13.83
CA ALA A 83 -21.62 -8.55 -13.74
C ALA A 83 -22.39 -8.99 -12.49
N VAL A 84 -22.36 -8.19 -11.41
CA VAL A 84 -23.16 -8.41 -10.20
C VAL A 84 -24.44 -7.56 -10.13
N GLY A 85 -24.84 -6.96 -11.26
CA GLY A 85 -26.08 -6.18 -11.38
C GLY A 85 -26.01 -4.78 -10.76
N ILE A 86 -24.81 -4.23 -10.56
CA ILE A 86 -24.62 -2.87 -10.06
C ILE A 86 -24.18 -1.96 -11.21
N GLU A 87 -24.97 -0.92 -11.47
CA GLU A 87 -24.58 0.21 -12.33
C GLU A 87 -24.29 1.43 -11.43
N PRO A 88 -23.01 1.68 -11.07
CA PRO A 88 -22.68 2.75 -10.15
C PRO A 88 -22.61 4.11 -10.86
N VAL A 89 -22.84 5.18 -10.10
CA VAL A 89 -22.40 6.52 -10.52
C VAL A 89 -20.89 6.59 -10.41
N ILE A 90 -20.22 6.96 -11.51
CA ILE A 90 -18.76 7.07 -11.55
C ILE A 90 -18.32 8.39 -10.93
N LEU A 91 -17.41 8.32 -9.97
CA LEU A 91 -16.84 9.43 -9.22
C LEU A 91 -15.40 9.68 -9.65
N ASP A 92 -15.23 10.08 -10.91
CA ASP A 92 -13.92 10.33 -11.49
C ASP A 92 -13.30 11.67 -11.03
N ARG A 93 -12.08 11.91 -11.51
CA ARG A 93 -11.26 13.09 -11.19
C ARG A 93 -11.79 14.40 -11.76
N SER A 94 -12.81 14.40 -12.63
CA SER A 94 -13.35 15.63 -13.24
C SER A 94 -14.11 16.50 -12.24
N PHE A 95 -14.60 15.92 -11.14
CA PHE A 95 -15.28 16.65 -10.07
C PHE A 95 -15.05 16.08 -8.66
N MET A 96 -14.36 14.95 -8.50
CA MET A 96 -13.91 14.47 -7.19
C MET A 96 -12.42 14.73 -7.02
N LYS A 97 -11.99 15.07 -5.81
CA LYS A 97 -10.59 15.18 -5.41
C LYS A 97 -10.06 13.86 -4.87
N CYS A 98 -8.74 13.76 -4.74
CA CYS A 98 -8.10 12.59 -4.16
C CYS A 98 -8.70 12.29 -2.78
N CYS A 99 -8.66 11.03 -2.35
CA CYS A 99 -9.15 10.67 -1.02
C CYS A 99 -8.35 11.39 0.08
N GLY A 100 -7.15 11.92 -0.24
CA GLY A 100 -6.32 12.68 0.69
C GLY A 100 -5.54 11.80 1.66
N HIS A 101 -5.44 10.49 1.37
CA HIS A 101 -4.72 9.53 2.20
C HIS A 101 -3.27 9.98 2.45
N ASP A 102 -2.55 10.24 1.36
CA ASP A 102 -1.15 10.66 1.36
C ASP A 102 -0.93 11.94 2.17
N GLN A 103 -1.79 12.94 1.98
CA GLN A 103 -1.73 14.22 2.70
C GLN A 103 -1.90 14.01 4.20
N LEU A 104 -2.92 13.26 4.61
CA LEU A 104 -3.22 13.03 6.04
C LEU A 104 -2.03 12.37 6.75
N TRP A 105 -1.48 11.31 6.17
CA TRP A 105 -0.43 10.52 6.79
C TRP A 105 0.98 11.10 6.63
N GLN A 106 1.16 12.06 5.72
CA GLN A 106 2.34 12.94 5.69
C GLN A 106 2.25 14.08 6.73
N GLY A 107 1.13 14.22 7.43
CA GLY A 107 0.90 15.28 8.41
C GLY A 107 0.42 16.60 7.81
N LYS A 108 0.06 16.63 6.52
CA LYS A 108 -0.60 17.78 5.85
C LYS A 108 -2.09 17.78 6.17
N VAL A 109 -2.41 17.90 7.45
CA VAL A 109 -3.78 17.75 7.97
C VAL A 109 -4.72 18.81 7.41
N ASP A 110 -4.25 20.04 7.22
CA ASP A 110 -5.02 21.13 6.64
C ASP A 110 -5.39 20.84 5.18
N VAL A 111 -4.44 20.36 4.37
CA VAL A 111 -4.65 19.96 2.97
C VAL A 111 -5.68 18.83 2.90
N PHE A 112 -5.52 17.81 3.76
CA PHE A 112 -6.48 16.71 3.87
C PHE A 112 -7.89 17.20 4.21
N GLN A 113 -8.03 18.10 5.19
CA GLN A 113 -9.34 18.63 5.60
C GLN A 113 -10.04 19.33 4.44
N ARG A 114 -9.31 20.14 3.66
CA ARG A 114 -9.87 20.81 2.47
C ARG A 114 -10.37 19.82 1.41
N MET A 115 -9.57 18.80 1.10
CA MET A 115 -9.97 17.74 0.17
C MET A 115 -11.20 16.96 0.67
N ARG A 116 -11.18 16.55 1.94
CA ARG A 116 -12.26 15.81 2.59
C ARG A 116 -13.55 16.62 2.56
N ASP A 117 -13.50 17.89 2.93
CA ASP A 117 -14.69 18.73 3.02
C ASP A 117 -15.31 18.97 1.64
N TYR A 118 -14.47 19.15 0.61
CA TYR A 118 -14.90 19.20 -0.79
C TYR A 118 -15.59 17.90 -1.22
N ASN A 119 -14.90 16.77 -1.08
CA ASN A 119 -15.42 15.46 -1.49
C ASN A 119 -16.71 15.09 -0.73
N THR A 120 -16.79 15.46 0.56
CA THR A 120 -17.99 15.23 1.38
C THR A 120 -19.19 16.01 0.86
N LYS A 121 -19.00 17.24 0.36
CA LYS A 121 -20.10 18.00 -0.29
C LYS A 121 -20.59 17.27 -1.53
N ILE A 122 -19.68 16.82 -2.40
CA ILE A 122 -20.02 16.06 -3.61
C ILE A 122 -20.79 14.78 -3.27
N ILE A 123 -20.26 13.96 -2.36
CA ILE A 123 -20.89 12.69 -1.94
C ILE A 123 -22.30 12.94 -1.38
N LYS A 124 -22.49 13.99 -0.56
CA LYS A 124 -23.80 14.37 -0.02
C LYS A 124 -24.76 14.83 -1.11
N MET A 125 -24.29 15.61 -2.09
CA MET A 125 -25.10 16.09 -3.21
C MET A 125 -25.61 14.95 -4.11
N LEU A 126 -24.85 13.86 -4.22
CA LEU A 126 -25.24 12.67 -4.96
C LEU A 126 -26.34 11.87 -4.28
N GLY A 127 -26.35 11.87 -2.94
CA GLY A 127 -27.33 11.12 -2.13
C GLY A 127 -27.17 9.61 -2.22
N VAL A 128 -25.95 9.12 -2.47
CA VAL A 128 -25.65 7.68 -2.62
C VAL A 128 -25.67 6.96 -1.28
N LYS A 129 -26.09 5.70 -1.27
CA LYS A 129 -26.13 4.86 -0.05
C LYS A 129 -24.81 4.12 0.17
N THR A 130 -24.15 3.70 -0.91
CA THR A 130 -22.90 2.96 -0.85
C THR A 130 -21.84 3.59 -1.74
N LEU A 131 -20.69 3.91 -1.13
CA LEU A 131 -19.48 4.36 -1.82
C LEU A 131 -18.52 3.18 -1.96
N VAL A 132 -18.30 2.74 -3.20
CA VAL A 132 -17.41 1.64 -3.56
C VAL A 132 -16.07 2.20 -4.04
N THR A 133 -14.96 1.62 -3.60
CA THR A 133 -13.63 1.95 -4.13
C THR A 133 -12.76 0.70 -4.31
N SER A 134 -11.91 0.70 -5.33
CA SER A 134 -10.93 -0.37 -5.61
C SER A 134 -9.57 -0.11 -4.97
N CYS A 135 -9.41 0.98 -4.21
CA CYS A 135 -8.16 1.32 -3.54
C CYS A 135 -8.26 1.07 -2.03
N ALA A 136 -7.39 0.21 -1.49
CA ALA A 136 -7.30 -0.03 -0.05
C ALA A 136 -7.06 1.23 0.79
N GLU A 137 -6.29 2.20 0.25
CA GLU A 137 -6.04 3.48 0.92
C GLU A 137 -7.28 4.36 0.95
N GLY A 138 -7.98 4.44 -0.19
CA GLY A 138 -9.28 5.11 -0.30
C GLY A 138 -10.30 4.50 0.66
N TYR A 139 -10.43 3.17 0.69
CA TYR A 139 -11.34 2.45 1.57
C TYR A 139 -11.13 2.84 3.03
N ARG A 140 -9.88 2.80 3.51
CA ARG A 140 -9.54 3.25 4.87
C ARG A 140 -9.92 4.69 5.12
N THR A 141 -9.51 5.57 4.22
CA THR A 141 -9.62 7.01 4.45
C THR A 141 -11.08 7.48 4.40
N PHE A 142 -11.88 7.02 3.45
CA PHE A 142 -13.32 7.32 3.43
C PHE A 142 -14.05 6.71 4.62
N LYS A 143 -13.71 5.48 5.04
CA LYS A 143 -14.44 4.80 6.12
C LYS A 143 -14.12 5.36 7.50
N LEU A 144 -12.86 5.74 7.75
CA LEU A 144 -12.41 6.20 9.08
C LEU A 144 -12.33 7.72 9.21
N ASP A 145 -11.82 8.40 8.18
CA ASP A 145 -11.37 9.79 8.31
C ASP A 145 -12.40 10.81 7.75
N TYR A 146 -13.39 10.37 6.97
CA TYR A 146 -14.39 11.26 6.34
C TYR A 146 -15.69 11.44 7.16
N ASN A 147 -16.01 10.52 8.08
CA ASN A 147 -17.26 10.55 8.86
C ASN A 147 -18.54 10.73 7.99
N LEU A 148 -18.65 9.94 6.92
CA LEU A 148 -19.77 10.00 5.97
C LEU A 148 -21.04 9.39 6.59
N LYS A 149 -21.83 10.21 7.30
CA LYS A 149 -23.10 9.76 7.89
C LYS A 149 -24.08 9.27 6.82
N GLY A 150 -24.57 8.05 6.99
CA GLY A 150 -25.58 7.45 6.09
C GLY A 150 -25.03 6.91 4.77
N VAL A 151 -23.70 6.92 4.58
CA VAL A 151 -23.04 6.32 3.42
C VAL A 151 -22.19 5.14 3.89
N ASP A 152 -22.48 3.96 3.37
CA ASP A 152 -21.68 2.77 3.62
C ASP A 152 -20.48 2.74 2.67
N VAL A 153 -19.27 2.77 3.23
CA VAL A 153 -18.03 2.71 2.44
C VAL A 153 -17.58 1.26 2.35
N LYS A 154 -17.45 0.77 1.12
CA LYS A 154 -17.00 -0.60 0.85
C LYS A 154 -15.82 -0.63 -0.11
N HIS A 155 -14.91 -1.57 0.14
CA HIS A 155 -13.96 -1.94 -0.88
C HIS A 155 -14.64 -2.83 -1.94
N ILE A 156 -14.22 -2.75 -3.19
CA ILE A 156 -14.85 -3.50 -4.29
C ILE A 156 -14.87 -5.01 -4.04
N THR A 157 -13.84 -5.58 -3.41
CA THR A 157 -13.81 -7.00 -3.07
C THR A 157 -14.94 -7.40 -2.12
N GLN A 158 -15.32 -6.55 -1.16
CA GLN A 158 -16.46 -6.81 -0.28
C GLN A 158 -17.76 -6.85 -1.08
N VAL A 159 -17.96 -5.86 -1.96
CA VAL A 159 -19.16 -5.77 -2.80
C VAL A 159 -19.30 -6.98 -3.71
N LEU A 160 -18.23 -7.38 -4.41
CA LEU A 160 -18.25 -8.52 -5.32
C LEU A 160 -18.47 -9.84 -4.58
N TYR A 161 -17.89 -9.98 -3.39
CA TYR A 161 -18.08 -11.14 -2.54
C TYR A 161 -19.54 -11.26 -2.07
N GLU A 162 -20.08 -10.19 -1.48
CA GLU A 162 -21.44 -10.09 -0.95
C GLU A 162 -22.52 -10.28 -2.01
N LYS A 163 -22.32 -9.70 -3.20
CA LYS A 163 -23.25 -9.85 -4.32
C LYS A 163 -23.11 -11.18 -5.05
N GLY A 164 -22.20 -12.04 -4.60
CA GLY A 164 -22.09 -13.39 -5.12
C GLY A 164 -21.58 -13.45 -6.56
N LEU A 165 -20.59 -12.61 -6.93
CA LEU A 165 -19.90 -12.67 -8.23
C LEU A 165 -19.67 -14.12 -8.66
N ARG A 166 -20.19 -14.48 -9.84
CA ARG A 166 -19.99 -15.80 -10.46
C ARG A 166 -19.03 -15.64 -11.63
N LEU A 167 -18.08 -16.56 -11.73
CA LEU A 167 -17.16 -16.64 -12.85
C LEU A 167 -17.50 -17.89 -13.66
N PRO A 168 -17.48 -17.81 -14.99
CA PRO A 168 -17.68 -19.00 -15.82
C PRO A 168 -16.52 -19.98 -15.61
N PRO A 169 -16.74 -21.28 -15.86
CA PRO A 169 -15.65 -22.25 -15.90
C PRO A 169 -14.64 -21.83 -16.98
N PRO A 170 -13.33 -22.05 -16.76
CA PRO A 170 -12.33 -21.75 -17.76
C PRO A 170 -12.56 -22.61 -19.01
N LYS A 171 -12.44 -22.02 -20.21
CA LYS A 171 -12.67 -22.74 -21.49
C LYS A 171 -11.72 -23.94 -21.64
N GLU A 172 -10.47 -23.78 -21.25
CA GLU A 172 -9.38 -24.78 -21.21
C GLU A 172 -8.24 -24.19 -20.38
N GLY A 173 -7.42 -24.99 -19.69
CA GLY A 173 -6.25 -24.43 -19.02
C GLY A 173 -5.62 -25.29 -17.95
N LYS A 174 -4.33 -25.04 -17.71
CA LYS A 174 -3.64 -25.59 -16.55
C LYS A 174 -4.12 -24.88 -15.28
N THR A 175 -3.94 -25.55 -14.14
CA THR A 175 -4.01 -24.89 -12.84
C THR A 175 -3.04 -23.70 -12.83
N ILE A 176 -3.55 -22.53 -12.48
CA ILE A 176 -2.75 -21.32 -12.26
C ILE A 176 -2.50 -21.15 -10.76
N ARG A 177 -1.24 -21.00 -10.37
CA ARG A 177 -0.87 -20.76 -8.98
C ARG A 177 -0.89 -19.26 -8.72
N VAL A 178 -1.62 -18.86 -7.69
CA VAL A 178 -1.90 -17.47 -7.39
C VAL A 178 -1.53 -17.21 -5.94
N THR A 179 -0.88 -16.09 -5.66
CA THR A 179 -0.74 -15.59 -4.29
C THR A 179 -1.31 -14.19 -4.16
N TYR A 180 -1.53 -13.74 -2.93
CA TYR A 180 -2.21 -12.48 -2.64
C TYR A 180 -1.42 -11.64 -1.63
N GLN A 181 -1.12 -10.41 -2.00
CA GLN A 181 -0.66 -9.37 -1.09
C GLN A 181 -1.87 -8.69 -0.42
N ASP A 182 -2.02 -8.93 0.88
CA ASP A 182 -2.91 -8.16 1.75
C ASP A 182 -2.43 -6.69 1.86
N PRO A 183 -3.22 -5.70 1.40
CA PRO A 183 -2.83 -4.31 1.54
C PRO A 183 -2.92 -3.85 3.00
N CYS A 184 -1.89 -3.16 3.49
CA CYS A 184 -1.83 -2.75 4.89
C CYS A 184 -3.01 -1.87 5.33
N ARG A 185 -3.56 -1.03 4.42
CA ARG A 185 -4.65 -0.08 4.72
C ARG A 185 -6.03 -0.71 4.82
N SER A 186 -6.30 -1.78 4.08
CA SER A 186 -7.56 -2.53 4.16
C SER A 186 -7.51 -3.64 5.22
N CYS A 187 -6.31 -4.02 5.66
CA CYS A 187 -6.05 -5.14 6.56
C CYS A 187 -5.58 -4.63 7.94
N ARG A 188 -4.28 -4.76 8.25
CA ARG A 188 -3.67 -4.42 9.56
C ARG A 188 -4.04 -3.04 10.11
N GLN A 189 -4.25 -2.04 9.26
CA GLN A 189 -4.56 -0.66 9.67
C GLN A 189 -6.04 -0.28 9.51
N MET A 190 -6.91 -1.29 9.37
CA MET A 190 -8.36 -1.16 9.37
C MET A 190 -8.94 -1.79 10.65
N PRO A 191 -9.28 -1.00 11.68
CA PRO A 191 -9.71 -1.54 12.95
C PRO A 191 -11.19 -1.94 13.00
N VAL A 192 -12.03 -1.44 12.09
CA VAL A 192 -13.50 -1.58 12.18
C VAL A 192 -14.09 -2.66 11.25
N ASP A 193 -13.42 -2.92 10.13
CA ASP A 193 -13.90 -3.84 9.09
C ASP A 193 -12.73 -4.26 8.17
N PRO A 194 -11.74 -5.00 8.73
CA PRO A 194 -10.57 -5.40 7.98
C PRO A 194 -10.91 -6.48 6.95
N ILE A 195 -10.38 -6.32 5.74
CA ILE A 195 -10.63 -7.19 4.60
C ILE A 195 -9.57 -8.28 4.60
N TYR A 196 -10.00 -9.54 4.68
CA TYR A 196 -9.09 -10.69 4.68
C TYR A 196 -9.61 -11.79 3.78
N GLU A 197 -10.83 -12.26 4.01
CA GLU A 197 -11.34 -13.44 3.32
C GLU A 197 -11.99 -13.11 1.98
N GLU A 198 -12.61 -11.94 1.83
CA GLU A 198 -13.32 -11.53 0.62
C GLU A 198 -12.46 -11.64 -0.65
N PRO A 199 -11.22 -11.11 -0.71
CA PRO A 199 -10.37 -11.32 -1.89
C PRO A 199 -9.99 -12.79 -2.10
N ARG A 200 -9.80 -13.56 -1.04
CA ARG A 200 -9.42 -14.98 -1.11
C ARG A 200 -10.56 -15.84 -1.64
N GLU A 201 -11.77 -15.60 -1.14
CA GLU A 201 -12.99 -16.24 -1.60
C GLU A 201 -13.26 -15.89 -3.07
N LEU A 202 -13.02 -14.65 -3.49
CA LEU A 202 -13.12 -14.30 -4.91
C LEU A 202 -12.10 -15.03 -5.78
N ILE A 203 -10.85 -15.21 -5.32
CA ILE A 203 -9.84 -16.00 -6.03
C ILE A 203 -10.25 -17.47 -6.12
N ARG A 204 -10.77 -18.05 -5.03
CA ARG A 204 -11.25 -19.45 -4.98
C ARG A 204 -12.44 -19.73 -5.90
N ARG A 205 -13.19 -18.69 -6.31
CA ARG A 205 -14.27 -18.82 -7.30
C ARG A 205 -13.75 -19.01 -8.73
N VAL A 206 -12.45 -18.82 -8.96
CA VAL A 206 -11.80 -19.18 -10.23
C VAL A 206 -11.43 -20.66 -10.19
N GLU A 207 -12.17 -21.50 -10.92
CA GLU A 207 -12.08 -22.97 -10.80
C GLU A 207 -10.67 -23.54 -11.03
N ASN A 208 -9.87 -22.94 -11.92
CA ASN A 208 -8.49 -23.38 -12.17
C ASN A 208 -7.44 -22.59 -11.39
N ALA A 209 -7.80 -21.75 -10.42
CA ALA A 209 -6.84 -21.03 -9.60
C ALA A 209 -6.56 -21.73 -8.27
N GLU A 210 -5.29 -22.00 -8.00
CA GLU A 210 -4.79 -22.48 -6.72
C GLU A 210 -4.21 -21.31 -5.93
N LEU A 211 -4.89 -20.89 -4.85
CA LEU A 211 -4.39 -19.86 -3.94
C LEU A 211 -3.34 -20.44 -3.00
N VAL A 212 -2.12 -19.93 -3.07
CA VAL A 212 -1.00 -20.23 -2.17
C VAL A 212 -0.66 -18.97 -1.38
N GLU A 213 -0.65 -19.05 -0.06
CA GLU A 213 -0.41 -17.88 0.81
C GLU A 213 1.10 -17.55 0.90
N LEU A 214 1.41 -16.26 0.95
CA LEU A 214 2.76 -15.78 1.29
C LEU A 214 3.13 -16.18 2.72
N LYS A 215 4.41 -16.11 3.09
CA LYS A 215 4.88 -16.49 4.43
C LYS A 215 4.18 -15.73 5.55
N THR A 216 3.93 -14.44 5.32
CA THR A 216 3.13 -13.59 6.20
C THR A 216 1.91 -13.09 5.44
N PHE A 217 0.73 -13.23 6.03
CA PHE A 217 -0.54 -12.88 5.39
C PHE A 217 -1.52 -12.32 6.42
N ARG A 218 -2.65 -11.79 5.95
CA ARG A 218 -3.68 -11.14 6.77
C ARG A 218 -3.07 -10.06 7.67
N ALA A 219 -3.32 -10.09 8.98
CA ALA A 219 -2.84 -9.08 9.92
C ALA A 219 -1.30 -8.99 9.97
N ASP A 220 -0.63 -10.12 9.73
CA ASP A 220 0.83 -10.23 9.78
C ASP A 220 1.52 -9.87 8.46
N ALA A 221 0.76 -9.60 7.39
CA ALA A 221 1.29 -9.38 6.05
C ALA A 221 2.36 -8.30 6.00
N GLN A 222 3.54 -8.63 5.46
CA GLN A 222 4.59 -7.65 5.21
C GLN A 222 4.09 -6.55 4.25
N CYS A 223 4.49 -5.31 4.53
CA CYS A 223 4.17 -4.15 3.68
C CYS A 223 4.90 -4.24 2.33
N CYS A 224 4.31 -3.66 1.28
CA CYS A 224 5.00 -3.47 -0.01
C CYS A 224 6.27 -2.59 0.07
N GLY A 225 6.50 -1.93 1.20
CA GLY A 225 7.74 -1.23 1.54
C GLY A 225 7.61 0.29 1.59
N VAL A 226 6.65 0.86 0.87
CA VAL A 226 6.50 2.32 0.72
C VAL A 226 5.18 2.77 1.34
N ALA A 227 5.22 3.91 2.04
CA ALA A 227 4.06 4.54 2.63
C ALA A 227 3.92 5.97 2.09
N GLN A 228 2.70 6.34 1.70
CA GLN A 228 2.33 7.70 1.27
C GLN A 228 3.05 8.22 0.03
N MET A 229 3.48 7.30 -0.83
CA MET A 229 4.34 7.60 -1.98
C MET A 229 5.66 8.30 -1.54
N MET A 230 6.09 8.08 -0.29
CA MET A 230 7.29 8.65 0.29
C MET A 230 8.35 7.56 0.50
N TYR A 231 9.62 7.97 0.47
CA TYR A 231 10.76 7.10 0.75
C TYR A 231 10.97 5.97 -0.25
N CYS A 232 10.59 6.13 -1.51
CA CYS A 232 10.94 5.21 -2.61
C CYS A 232 12.47 5.16 -2.80
N ASN A 233 13.13 4.35 -1.98
CA ASN A 233 14.59 4.23 -1.91
C ASN A 233 15.02 2.78 -1.65
N ASP A 234 16.34 2.53 -1.65
CA ASP A 234 16.91 1.20 -1.51
C ASP A 234 16.47 0.44 -0.26
N LYS A 235 16.13 1.15 0.83
CA LYS A 235 15.64 0.52 2.07
C LYS A 235 14.23 -0.01 1.88
N THR A 236 13.33 0.80 1.32
CA THR A 236 11.96 0.37 1.02
C THR A 236 11.94 -0.69 -0.08
N LYS A 237 12.80 -0.56 -1.10
CA LYS A 237 13.02 -1.56 -2.15
C LYS A 237 13.44 -2.90 -1.56
N GLY A 238 14.28 -2.92 -0.53
CA GLY A 238 14.63 -4.16 0.17
C GLY A 238 13.42 -4.90 0.76
N LEU A 239 12.42 -4.18 1.29
CA LEU A 239 11.17 -4.76 1.77
C LEU A 239 10.29 -5.27 0.62
N THR A 240 10.20 -4.50 -0.48
CA THR A 240 9.51 -4.91 -1.70
C THR A 240 10.12 -6.19 -2.28
N ALA A 241 11.45 -6.24 -2.39
CA ALA A 241 12.20 -7.37 -2.93
C ALA A 241 12.05 -8.62 -2.05
N SER A 242 12.19 -8.48 -0.73
CA SER A 242 11.94 -9.57 0.21
C SER A 242 10.54 -10.16 0.01
N ARG A 243 9.53 -9.31 -0.18
CA ARG A 243 8.15 -9.75 -0.40
C ARG A 243 7.93 -10.43 -1.75
N MET A 244 8.54 -9.91 -2.82
CA MET A 244 8.46 -10.49 -4.16
C MET A 244 9.31 -11.77 -4.29
N ASP A 245 10.37 -11.91 -3.52
CA ASP A 245 11.15 -13.15 -3.43
C ASP A 245 10.32 -14.26 -2.76
N GLU A 246 9.53 -13.95 -1.72
CA GLU A 246 8.57 -14.93 -1.14
C GLU A 246 7.62 -15.48 -2.21
N ALA A 247 7.08 -14.62 -3.09
CA ALA A 247 6.24 -15.07 -4.20
C ALA A 247 7.02 -15.92 -5.23
N THR A 248 8.30 -15.62 -5.44
CA THR A 248 9.18 -16.42 -6.33
C THR A 248 9.39 -17.83 -5.77
N ASP A 249 9.65 -17.94 -4.47
CA ASP A 249 9.87 -19.22 -3.77
C ASP A 249 8.62 -20.12 -3.79
N LEU A 250 7.44 -19.52 -3.92
CA LEU A 250 6.17 -20.23 -4.07
C LEU A 250 5.90 -20.69 -5.50
N GLU A 251 6.72 -20.31 -6.49
CA GLU A 251 6.55 -20.64 -7.91
C GLU A 251 5.15 -20.34 -8.43
N VAL A 252 4.63 -19.14 -8.12
CA VAL A 252 3.31 -18.70 -8.56
C VAL A 252 3.34 -18.18 -10.00
N ASP A 253 2.20 -18.17 -10.67
CA ASP A 253 1.98 -17.49 -11.93
C ASP A 253 1.57 -16.02 -11.72
N TYR A 254 0.91 -15.73 -10.59
CA TYR A 254 0.36 -14.41 -10.26
C TYR A 254 0.64 -14.00 -8.80
N LEU A 255 1.10 -12.76 -8.62
CA LEU A 255 1.01 -12.01 -7.37
C LEU A 255 -0.11 -10.98 -7.51
N LEU A 256 -1.23 -11.23 -6.82
CA LEU A 256 -2.39 -10.34 -6.81
C LEU A 256 -2.34 -9.35 -5.66
N THR A 257 -2.91 -8.17 -5.86
CA THR A 257 -3.18 -7.22 -4.77
C THR A 257 -4.49 -6.48 -5.04
N ALA A 258 -5.06 -5.86 -4.00
CA ALA A 258 -6.26 -5.04 -4.11
C ALA A 258 -5.97 -3.58 -3.70
N CYS A 259 -4.77 -3.12 -4.04
CA CYS A 259 -4.29 -1.78 -3.73
C CYS A 259 -3.42 -1.29 -4.89
N PRO A 260 -3.89 -0.26 -5.62
CA PRO A 260 -3.11 0.34 -6.70
C PRO A 260 -1.70 0.75 -6.26
N LYS A 261 -1.50 1.28 -5.04
CA LYS A 261 -0.17 1.65 -4.55
C LYS A 261 0.75 0.44 -4.31
N CYS A 262 0.21 -0.69 -3.85
CA CYS A 262 1.00 -1.92 -3.78
C CYS A 262 1.40 -2.39 -5.18
N LEU A 263 0.46 -2.34 -6.15
CA LEU A 263 0.72 -2.67 -7.55
C LEU A 263 1.81 -1.77 -8.15
N THR A 264 1.75 -0.45 -7.89
CA THR A 264 2.77 0.52 -8.30
C THR A 264 4.16 0.08 -7.87
N HIS A 265 4.36 -0.25 -6.59
CA HIS A 265 5.69 -0.50 -6.06
C HIS A 265 6.24 -1.88 -6.40
N PHE A 266 5.37 -2.89 -6.47
CA PHE A 266 5.76 -4.16 -7.04
C PHE A 266 6.08 -4.02 -8.53
N GLY A 267 5.30 -3.24 -9.28
CA GLY A 267 5.53 -2.93 -10.69
C GLY A 267 6.88 -2.23 -10.91
N CYS A 268 7.21 -1.20 -10.13
CA CYS A 268 8.51 -0.54 -10.17
C CYS A 268 9.67 -1.56 -10.09
N LEU A 269 9.62 -2.45 -9.10
CA LEU A 269 10.67 -3.45 -8.87
C LEU A 269 10.63 -4.56 -9.93
N HIS A 270 9.44 -4.96 -10.38
CA HIS A 270 9.26 -5.97 -11.42
C HIS A 270 9.88 -5.52 -12.75
N HIS A 271 9.82 -4.21 -13.04
CA HIS A 271 10.22 -3.64 -14.33
C HIS A 271 11.57 -2.92 -14.34
N GLU A 272 12.28 -2.87 -13.21
CA GLU A 272 13.53 -2.11 -13.07
C GLU A 272 14.66 -2.59 -14.00
N ASN A 273 14.66 -3.87 -14.36
CA ASN A 273 15.68 -4.52 -15.19
C ASN A 273 15.20 -4.81 -16.61
N ARG A 274 14.05 -4.30 -17.07
CA ARG A 274 13.50 -4.66 -18.39
C ARG A 274 14.38 -4.27 -19.59
N TRP A 275 15.27 -3.30 -19.44
CA TRP A 275 16.28 -2.95 -20.43
C TRP A 275 17.43 -3.98 -20.52
N LYS A 276 17.46 -4.95 -19.59
CA LYS A 276 18.31 -6.15 -19.60
C LYS A 276 17.46 -7.41 -19.39
N PRO A 277 16.82 -7.92 -20.45
CA PRO A 277 15.90 -9.05 -20.35
C PRO A 277 16.51 -10.29 -19.66
N GLU A 278 17.82 -10.51 -19.80
CA GLU A 278 18.58 -11.58 -19.13
C GLU A 278 18.70 -11.42 -17.60
N GLU A 279 18.47 -10.21 -17.06
CA GLU A 279 18.48 -9.89 -15.63
C GLU A 279 17.07 -9.79 -15.03
N GLU A 280 16.04 -10.27 -15.76
CA GLU A 280 14.66 -10.31 -15.26
C GLU A 280 14.54 -11.29 -14.08
N ARG A 281 14.27 -10.73 -12.90
CA ARG A 281 14.32 -11.45 -11.63
C ARG A 281 13.04 -12.23 -11.32
N TYR A 282 11.89 -11.73 -11.76
CA TYR A 282 10.58 -12.20 -11.34
C TYR A 282 9.79 -12.71 -12.55
N ARG A 283 9.41 -13.99 -12.55
CA ARG A 283 8.81 -14.68 -13.70
C ARG A 283 7.28 -14.83 -13.64
N TYR A 284 6.64 -14.15 -12.70
CA TYR A 284 5.19 -14.15 -12.48
C TYR A 284 4.62 -12.76 -12.76
N ARG A 285 3.32 -12.69 -13.06
CA ARG A 285 2.63 -11.41 -13.29
C ARG A 285 2.26 -10.76 -11.96
N VAL A 286 2.45 -9.46 -11.83
CA VAL A 286 1.90 -8.66 -10.74
C VAL A 286 0.71 -7.86 -11.27
N ILE A 287 -0.49 -8.13 -10.78
CA ILE A 287 -1.71 -7.45 -11.26
C ILE A 287 -2.70 -7.19 -10.12
N ASP A 288 -3.63 -6.26 -10.35
CA ASP A 288 -4.76 -6.03 -9.46
C ASP A 288 -5.76 -7.18 -9.52
N ILE A 289 -6.39 -7.50 -8.38
CA ILE A 289 -7.39 -8.56 -8.27
C ILE A 289 -8.62 -8.30 -9.17
N THR A 290 -9.02 -7.04 -9.37
CA THR A 290 -10.14 -6.71 -10.25
C THR A 290 -9.80 -7.04 -11.69
N HIS A 291 -8.60 -6.72 -12.15
CA HIS A 291 -8.12 -7.10 -13.48
C HIS A 291 -8.09 -8.62 -13.65
N PHE A 292 -7.52 -9.33 -12.68
CA PHE A 292 -7.48 -10.79 -12.68
C PHE A 292 -8.89 -11.40 -12.81
N LEU A 293 -9.86 -10.94 -12.02
CA LEU A 293 -11.23 -11.44 -12.05
C LEU A 293 -11.96 -11.05 -13.35
N ALA A 294 -11.72 -9.85 -13.87
CA ALA A 294 -12.37 -9.34 -15.08
C ALA A 294 -11.94 -10.08 -16.36
N GLU A 295 -10.66 -10.46 -16.48
CA GLU A 295 -10.16 -11.34 -17.56
C GLU A 295 -10.95 -12.67 -17.60
N ARG A 296 -11.39 -13.15 -16.43
CA ARG A 296 -12.07 -14.46 -16.29
C ARG A 296 -13.58 -14.39 -16.50
N LEU A 297 -14.18 -13.21 -16.55
CA LEU A 297 -15.61 -13.05 -16.85
C LEU A 297 -15.97 -13.45 -18.29
N GLU A 298 -15.05 -13.31 -19.25
CA GLU A 298 -15.28 -13.65 -20.66
C GLU A 298 -14.93 -15.12 -20.98
N GLY A 299 -14.60 -15.91 -19.94
CA GLY A 299 -14.11 -17.27 -20.07
C GLY A 299 -12.82 -17.34 -20.88
N GLU A 300 -12.04 -16.26 -20.97
CA GLU A 300 -10.78 -16.28 -21.68
C GLU A 300 -9.78 -17.20 -20.98
N THR A 301 -9.17 -18.08 -21.76
CA THR A 301 -8.01 -18.85 -21.33
C THR A 301 -6.84 -17.89 -21.24
N VAL A 302 -6.27 -17.68 -20.05
CA VAL A 302 -4.96 -17.04 -20.00
C VAL A 302 -3.95 -18.03 -20.59
N GLY A 303 -3.67 -17.80 -21.86
CA GLY A 303 -2.83 -18.62 -22.72
C GLY A 303 -1.92 -17.77 -23.59
N GLN A 304 -1.51 -16.59 -23.13
CA GLN A 304 -0.20 -16.10 -23.52
C GLN A 304 0.75 -16.54 -22.40
N LYS A 305 1.59 -17.53 -22.71
CA LYS A 305 2.82 -17.74 -21.93
C LYS A 305 3.45 -16.35 -21.71
N PRO A 306 4.06 -16.09 -20.56
CA PRO A 306 5.04 -15.02 -20.46
C PRO A 306 5.94 -15.10 -21.69
N SER A 307 6.46 -13.98 -22.19
CA SER A 307 7.66 -14.03 -23.02
C SER A 307 8.73 -14.71 -22.17
N VAL A 308 8.79 -16.04 -22.21
CA VAL A 308 9.83 -16.83 -21.58
C VAL A 308 11.03 -16.57 -22.45
N ILE A 309 11.79 -15.55 -22.08
CA ILE A 309 13.18 -15.44 -22.50
C ILE A 309 13.82 -16.76 -22.06
N PRO A 310 14.45 -17.51 -22.99
CA PRO A 310 14.97 -18.83 -22.69
C PRO A 310 15.92 -18.75 -21.48
N VAL A 311 15.76 -19.73 -20.60
CA VAL A 311 16.45 -19.83 -19.31
C VAL A 311 17.98 -19.81 -19.53
N ALA A 312 18.63 -18.68 -19.23
CA ALA A 312 19.98 -18.74 -18.71
C ALA A 312 19.90 -19.30 -17.28
N GLN A 313 20.63 -20.38 -17.03
CA GLN A 313 20.62 -21.09 -15.75
C GLN A 313 20.99 -20.13 -14.60
N ASP A 314 20.20 -20.10 -13.52
CA ASP A 314 20.53 -19.32 -12.31
C ASP A 314 21.87 -19.82 -11.73
N PRO A 315 22.91 -18.97 -11.64
CA PRO A 315 24.18 -19.33 -11.01
C PRO A 315 24.02 -19.75 -9.54
N ARG A 316 22.94 -19.32 -8.87
CA ARG A 316 22.62 -19.64 -7.46
C ARG A 316 22.02 -21.04 -7.30
N ALA A 317 21.32 -21.56 -8.30
CA ALA A 317 20.88 -22.96 -8.31
C ALA A 317 22.08 -23.91 -8.39
N LYS A 318 23.14 -23.51 -9.12
CA LYS A 318 24.40 -24.26 -9.19
C LYS A 318 25.22 -24.15 -7.89
N ALA A 319 25.19 -23.00 -7.22
CA ALA A 319 25.87 -22.80 -5.93
C ALA A 319 25.19 -23.56 -4.77
N ALA A 320 23.85 -23.62 -4.74
CA ALA A 320 23.12 -24.40 -3.74
C ALA A 320 23.27 -25.92 -3.94
N ALA A 321 23.30 -26.39 -5.20
CA ALA A 321 23.58 -27.79 -5.51
C ALA A 321 25.05 -28.19 -5.26
N ALA A 322 26.00 -27.26 -5.39
CA ALA A 322 27.42 -27.48 -5.09
C ALA A 322 27.76 -27.44 -3.59
N ALA A 323 26.86 -26.94 -2.73
CA ALA A 323 27.05 -26.82 -1.29
C ALA A 323 26.33 -27.91 -0.47
N ALA A 324 25.66 -28.88 -1.10
CA ALA A 324 25.14 -30.05 -0.41
C ALA A 324 26.30 -30.99 -0.02
N PRO A 325 26.41 -31.43 1.25
CA PRO A 325 27.41 -32.40 1.65
C PRO A 325 27.14 -33.74 0.95
N LYS A 326 28.16 -34.29 0.28
CA LYS A 326 28.09 -35.62 -0.34
C LYS A 326 27.91 -36.70 0.75
N PRO A 327 27.07 -37.73 0.54
CA PRO A 327 27.07 -38.90 1.40
C PRO A 327 28.40 -39.64 1.24
N GLU A 328 29.10 -39.83 2.34
CA GLU A 328 30.35 -40.58 2.39
C GLU A 328 30.07 -42.07 2.12
N ALA A 329 30.77 -42.62 1.13
CA ALA A 329 30.71 -44.03 0.79
C ALA A 329 31.49 -44.87 1.81
N ALA A 330 30.91 -45.99 2.23
CA ALA A 330 31.47 -46.92 3.19
C ALA A 330 32.85 -47.47 2.76
N ALA A 331 33.83 -47.38 3.66
CA ALA A 331 35.13 -48.04 3.54
C ALA A 331 35.11 -49.47 4.14
N PRO A 332 35.91 -50.42 3.63
CA PRO A 332 35.85 -51.83 3.99
C PRO A 332 36.59 -52.18 5.30
N LYS A 333 36.10 -53.22 5.99
CA LYS A 333 36.60 -53.75 7.27
C LYS A 333 38.05 -54.27 7.18
N PRO A 334 38.90 -54.04 8.21
CA PRO A 334 40.13 -54.79 8.41
C PRO A 334 39.90 -56.12 9.13
N ALA A 335 40.73 -57.10 8.80
CA ALA A 335 40.76 -58.45 9.35
C ALA A 335 41.41 -58.52 10.75
N THR A 336 40.97 -59.50 11.53
CA THR A 336 41.34 -59.80 12.92
C THR A 336 42.60 -60.67 13.02
N PRO A 337 43.45 -60.49 14.06
CA PRO A 337 44.22 -61.57 14.65
C PRO A 337 43.68 -61.97 16.05
N ALA A 338 43.71 -63.27 16.33
CA ALA A 338 43.40 -63.90 17.64
C ALA A 338 44.70 -64.15 18.45
N PRO A 339 44.67 -64.75 19.66
CA PRO A 339 44.01 -64.29 20.89
C PRO A 339 44.98 -64.27 22.10
N THR A 340 44.74 -63.41 23.09
CA THR A 340 45.25 -63.62 24.47
C THR A 340 44.19 -63.17 25.50
N THR A 341 43.77 -64.12 26.34
CA THR A 341 42.82 -63.98 27.47
C THR A 341 43.56 -63.62 28.78
N PRO A 342 42.88 -63.23 29.89
CA PRO A 342 43.02 -61.89 30.47
C PRO A 342 43.44 -61.89 31.97
N PRO A 343 43.78 -60.72 32.57
CA PRO A 343 43.60 -60.49 33.99
C PRO A 343 42.31 -59.71 34.30
N LYS A 344 41.78 -60.03 35.49
CA LYS A 344 40.50 -59.67 36.12
C LYS A 344 40.32 -58.16 36.36
N PRO A 345 39.08 -57.62 36.38
CA PRO A 345 38.82 -56.19 36.36
C PRO A 345 39.08 -55.50 37.70
N SER A 346 39.74 -54.34 37.64
CA SER A 346 39.70 -53.32 38.69
C SER A 346 38.81 -52.16 38.23
N THR A 347 37.75 -51.96 38.98
CA THR A 347 36.82 -50.81 39.06
C THR A 347 37.18 -49.55 38.26
N PRO A 348 36.30 -49.07 37.37
CA PRO A 348 36.40 -47.74 36.79
C PRO A 348 36.10 -46.68 37.85
N VAL A 349 37.06 -45.77 38.06
CA VAL A 349 36.86 -44.49 38.72
C VAL A 349 35.97 -43.63 37.82
N ALA A 350 34.90 -43.09 38.41
CA ALA A 350 33.88 -42.33 37.72
C ALA A 350 34.45 -41.08 37.01
N PRO A 351 34.04 -40.78 35.76
CA PRO A 351 34.29 -39.48 35.17
C PRO A 351 33.52 -38.41 35.95
N THR A 352 34.19 -37.30 36.24
CA THR A 352 33.67 -36.12 36.91
C THR A 352 32.42 -35.57 36.19
N PRO A 353 31.38 -35.15 36.92
CA PRO A 353 30.16 -34.63 36.31
C PRO A 353 30.42 -33.28 35.66
N VAL A 354 30.00 -33.16 34.40
CA VAL A 354 29.86 -31.89 33.69
C VAL A 354 28.78 -31.07 34.42
N PRO A 355 29.04 -29.81 34.82
CA PRO A 355 28.03 -28.99 35.48
C PRO A 355 26.90 -28.65 34.50
N PRO A 356 25.63 -28.61 34.96
CA PRO A 356 24.50 -28.34 34.08
C PRO A 356 24.51 -26.92 33.54
N ILE A 357 24.08 -26.79 32.28
CA ILE A 357 23.79 -25.52 31.61
C ILE A 357 22.73 -24.77 32.44
N PRO A 358 22.95 -23.50 32.82
CA PRO A 358 21.97 -22.73 33.55
C PRO A 358 20.74 -22.44 32.67
N PRO A 359 19.51 -22.48 33.22
CA PRO A 359 18.31 -22.19 32.46
C PRO A 359 18.30 -20.72 32.00
N ALA A 360 17.68 -20.48 30.85
CA ALA A 360 17.43 -19.15 30.31
C ALA A 360 16.77 -18.23 31.34
N ALA A 361 17.25 -16.98 31.42
CA ALA A 361 16.74 -15.99 32.35
C ALA A 361 15.25 -15.70 32.10
N THR A 362 14.45 -15.90 33.15
CA THR A 362 13.04 -15.49 33.24
C THR A 362 12.95 -13.96 33.18
N PRO A 363 12.02 -13.36 32.42
CA PRO A 363 11.73 -11.93 32.55
C PRO A 363 11.24 -11.61 33.97
N PRO A 364 11.47 -10.39 34.49
CA PRO A 364 11.09 -10.04 35.85
C PRO A 364 9.56 -10.15 36.01
N LYS A 365 9.14 -10.93 37.01
CA LYS A 365 7.77 -10.92 37.54
C LYS A 365 7.48 -9.53 38.09
N LEU A 366 6.54 -8.81 37.48
CA LEU A 366 5.82 -7.75 38.19
C LEU A 366 5.11 -8.39 39.38
N ALA A 367 5.47 -7.96 40.60
CA ALA A 367 4.68 -8.21 41.78
C ALA A 367 3.39 -7.38 41.67
N ILE A 368 2.34 -8.00 41.16
CA ILE A 368 0.97 -7.48 41.33
C ILE A 368 0.52 -8.01 42.68
N THR A 369 0.59 -7.17 43.71
CA THR A 369 -0.17 -7.38 44.94
C THR A 369 -1.64 -7.38 44.56
N ALA A 370 -2.28 -8.55 44.65
CA ALA A 370 -3.72 -8.69 44.54
C ALA A 370 -4.37 -8.02 45.75
N THR A 371 -4.87 -6.81 45.58
CA THR A 371 -5.92 -6.26 46.44
C THR A 371 -7.22 -7.00 46.13
N PRO A 372 -7.94 -7.55 47.13
CA PRO A 372 -9.20 -8.23 46.90
C PRO A 372 -10.25 -7.25 46.39
N THR A 373 -10.83 -7.57 45.23
CA THR A 373 -11.97 -6.87 44.65
C THR A 373 -13.22 -7.16 45.50
N PRO A 374 -13.95 -6.14 46.00
CA PRO A 374 -15.22 -6.38 46.67
C PRO A 374 -16.28 -6.88 45.67
N PRO A 375 -17.20 -7.77 46.08
CA PRO A 375 -18.21 -8.33 45.19
C PRO A 375 -19.22 -7.25 44.73
N LEU A 376 -19.62 -7.32 43.45
CA LEU A 376 -20.70 -6.49 42.91
C LEU A 376 -22.03 -6.77 43.64
N PRO A 377 -22.77 -5.73 44.08
CA PRO A 377 -24.13 -5.91 44.58
C PRO A 377 -25.13 -6.11 43.41
N SER A 378 -26.08 -7.05 43.61
CA SER A 378 -27.22 -7.31 42.72
C SER A 378 -28.17 -6.11 42.58
N PRO A 379 -28.91 -5.98 41.46
CA PRO A 379 -29.69 -4.78 41.18
C PRO A 379 -30.98 -4.73 42.00
N ALA A 380 -31.30 -3.55 42.53
CA ALA A 380 -32.57 -3.20 43.16
C ALA A 380 -33.31 -2.14 42.32
N PRO A 381 -34.65 -2.05 42.41
CA PRO A 381 -35.50 -1.52 41.34
C PRO A 381 -35.56 0.01 41.28
N ALA A 382 -35.93 0.51 40.10
CA ALA A 382 -35.94 1.94 39.74
C ALA A 382 -37.02 2.76 40.47
N THR A 383 -36.64 3.96 40.90
CA THR A 383 -37.54 5.05 41.33
C THR A 383 -37.08 6.38 40.68
N PRO A 384 -38.02 7.31 40.36
CA PRO A 384 -37.81 8.39 39.41
C PRO A 384 -37.08 9.62 40.01
N PRO A 385 -36.49 10.50 39.18
CA PRO A 385 -35.59 11.55 39.67
C PRO A 385 -36.34 12.81 40.14
N THR A 386 -35.84 13.41 41.21
CA THR A 386 -36.08 14.81 41.62
C THR A 386 -34.86 15.70 41.24
N PRO A 387 -35.05 17.00 40.98
CA PRO A 387 -34.05 17.83 40.31
C PRO A 387 -33.02 18.42 41.30
N VAL A 388 -31.76 18.51 40.87
CA VAL A 388 -30.67 19.17 41.63
C VAL A 388 -30.07 20.31 40.81
N ALA A 389 -29.87 21.43 41.50
CA ALA A 389 -29.40 22.73 41.02
C ALA A 389 -27.92 22.76 40.59
N ALA A 390 -27.58 23.76 39.78
CA ALA A 390 -26.27 23.98 39.16
C ALA A 390 -25.16 24.41 40.15
N PRO A 391 -23.89 24.00 39.93
CA PRO A 391 -22.76 24.47 40.73
C PRO A 391 -22.05 25.71 40.13
N SER A 392 -21.55 26.58 41.03
CA SER A 392 -20.78 27.81 40.76
C SER A 392 -19.32 27.55 40.33
N PRO A 393 -18.63 28.52 39.67
CA PRO A 393 -17.31 28.32 39.07
C PRO A 393 -16.13 28.52 40.04
N SER A 394 -15.05 27.75 39.82
CA SER A 394 -13.75 27.82 40.49
C SER A 394 -12.79 28.85 39.86
N PRO A 395 -11.80 29.40 40.60
CA PRO A 395 -10.89 30.45 40.11
C PRO A 395 -9.76 29.94 39.18
N PRO A 396 -9.12 30.82 38.38
CA PRO A 396 -8.18 30.42 37.33
C PRO A 396 -6.77 30.09 37.85
N VAL A 397 -6.14 29.11 37.19
CA VAL A 397 -4.76 28.65 37.41
C VAL A 397 -3.79 29.44 36.51
N ALA A 398 -2.64 29.85 37.06
CA ALA A 398 -1.61 30.64 36.38
C ALA A 398 -0.77 29.82 35.38
N ILE A 399 -0.39 30.44 34.26
CA ILE A 399 0.41 29.87 33.16
C ILE A 399 1.90 30.21 33.36
N PRO A 400 2.85 29.26 33.25
CA PRO A 400 4.29 29.56 33.28
C PRO A 400 4.81 30.14 31.95
N PRO A 401 5.89 30.96 31.96
CA PRO A 401 6.39 31.66 30.77
C PRO A 401 7.12 30.74 29.78
N SER A 402 7.04 31.09 28.49
CA SER A 402 7.60 30.36 27.34
C SER A 402 9.14 30.39 27.27
N PRO A 403 9.80 29.36 26.69
CA PRO A 403 11.24 29.32 26.53
C PRO A 403 11.75 30.30 25.43
N PRO A 404 13.02 30.75 25.51
CA PRO A 404 13.59 31.71 24.57
C PRO A 404 13.84 31.11 23.17
N LYS A 405 13.70 31.99 22.17
CA LYS A 405 13.80 31.73 20.72
C LYS A 405 15.21 31.27 20.30
N PRO A 406 15.36 30.28 19.41
CA PRO A 406 16.68 29.87 18.92
C PRO A 406 17.31 30.95 18.01
N ALA A 407 18.64 31.10 18.12
CA ALA A 407 19.44 32.06 17.38
C ALA A 407 19.57 31.69 15.89
N THR A 408 19.52 32.70 15.03
CA THR A 408 19.69 32.62 13.58
C THR A 408 21.12 32.23 13.21
N PRO A 409 21.37 31.22 12.35
CA PRO A 409 22.70 30.99 11.80
C PRO A 409 23.03 32.05 10.74
N ALA A 410 24.28 32.51 10.73
CA ALA A 410 24.82 33.40 9.72
C ALA A 410 24.81 32.74 8.33
N VAL A 411 24.39 33.50 7.31
CA VAL A 411 24.40 33.10 5.90
C VAL A 411 25.85 33.04 5.42
N ALA A 412 26.33 31.84 5.08
CA ALA A 412 27.55 31.67 4.31
C ALA A 412 27.27 31.98 2.84
N THR A 413 28.02 32.93 2.27
CA THR A 413 28.01 33.27 0.86
C THR A 413 28.56 32.11 0.00
N LEU A 414 27.79 31.68 -1.00
CA LEU A 414 28.22 30.72 -2.01
C LEU A 414 29.17 31.40 -3.03
N PRO A 415 30.22 30.71 -3.53
CA PRO A 415 31.07 31.24 -4.60
C PRO A 415 30.36 31.24 -5.96
N THR A 416 30.76 32.21 -6.79
CA THR A 416 30.22 32.52 -8.12
C THR A 416 30.42 31.38 -9.13
N THR A 417 29.39 31.13 -9.94
CA THR A 417 29.37 30.18 -11.06
C THR A 417 30.34 30.60 -12.18
N PRO A 418 31.09 29.69 -12.82
CA PRO A 418 31.86 30.00 -14.03
C PRO A 418 30.94 30.16 -15.26
N PRO A 419 31.37 30.91 -16.30
CA PRO A 419 30.51 31.29 -17.43
C PRO A 419 30.20 30.12 -18.37
N ASN A 420 28.96 30.07 -18.86
CA ASN A 420 28.50 29.11 -19.87
C ASN A 420 29.18 29.37 -21.23
N PRO A 421 29.51 28.31 -22.01
CA PRO A 421 29.98 28.45 -23.38
C PRO A 421 28.84 28.82 -24.35
N ALA A 422 29.22 29.48 -25.46
CA ALA A 422 28.34 30.11 -26.45
C ALA A 422 27.31 29.15 -27.12
N PRO A 423 26.14 29.66 -27.52
CA PRO A 423 25.11 28.84 -28.17
C PRO A 423 25.45 28.53 -29.64
N ALA A 424 25.24 27.27 -30.02
CA ALA A 424 25.31 26.79 -31.40
C ALA A 424 24.08 27.20 -32.24
N ALA A 425 24.29 27.27 -33.56
CA ALA A 425 23.42 27.86 -34.57
C ALA A 425 21.99 27.27 -34.67
N THR A 426 21.05 28.16 -34.98
CA THR A 426 19.61 27.92 -35.16
C THR A 426 19.29 27.34 -36.56
N PRO A 427 18.38 26.35 -36.70
CA PRO A 427 17.81 25.96 -37.99
C PRO A 427 16.62 26.85 -38.40
N PRO A 428 16.25 26.91 -39.70
CA PRO A 428 15.35 27.94 -40.24
C PRO A 428 13.87 27.73 -39.88
N SER A 429 13.18 28.86 -39.78
CA SER A 429 11.80 29.08 -39.33
C SER A 429 10.72 28.65 -40.34
N THR A 430 9.66 28.01 -39.85
CA THR A 430 8.33 27.91 -40.49
C THR A 430 7.40 29.05 -40.03
N PRO A 431 6.41 29.47 -40.84
CA PRO A 431 5.66 30.71 -40.62
C PRO A 431 4.62 30.61 -39.48
N SER A 432 4.48 31.73 -38.78
CA SER A 432 3.72 31.96 -37.54
C SER A 432 2.20 32.04 -37.75
N ALA A 433 1.43 31.48 -36.81
CA ALA A 433 0.00 31.69 -36.64
C ALA A 433 -0.27 32.97 -35.80
N PRO A 434 -1.42 33.65 -35.97
CA PRO A 434 -1.65 34.99 -35.40
C PRO A 434 -1.72 34.99 -33.87
N ALA A 435 -1.14 36.04 -33.27
CA ALA A 435 -0.99 36.22 -31.83
C ALA A 435 -2.30 36.52 -31.11
N THR A 436 -2.56 35.80 -30.01
CA THR A 436 -3.61 36.09 -29.03
C THR A 436 -3.16 37.24 -28.10
N PRO A 437 -4.03 38.19 -27.72
CA PRO A 437 -3.66 39.29 -26.81
C PRO A 437 -3.32 38.77 -25.39
N PRO A 438 -2.43 39.45 -24.66
CA PRO A 438 -1.97 38.99 -23.35
C PRO A 438 -3.09 39.02 -22.31
N ILE A 439 -3.21 37.94 -21.55
CA ILE A 439 -4.09 37.82 -20.39
C ILE A 439 -3.57 38.76 -19.29
N VAL A 440 -4.38 39.76 -18.92
CA VAL A 440 -4.12 40.61 -17.75
C VAL A 440 -4.51 39.80 -16.52
N VAL A 441 -3.50 39.30 -15.79
CA VAL A 441 -3.70 38.67 -14.48
C VAL A 441 -3.71 39.78 -13.44
N ASN A 442 -4.87 40.03 -12.84
CA ASN A 442 -4.96 40.95 -11.70
C ASN A 442 -4.34 40.30 -10.45
N PRO A 443 -3.62 41.06 -9.62
CA PRO A 443 -3.09 40.54 -8.36
C PRO A 443 -4.23 40.13 -7.41
N PRO A 444 -3.99 39.16 -6.51
CA PRO A 444 -4.99 38.73 -5.53
C PRO A 444 -5.38 39.90 -4.60
N PRO A 445 -6.65 39.93 -4.13
CA PRO A 445 -7.12 41.00 -3.25
C PRO A 445 -6.37 41.01 -1.92
N SER A 446 -6.22 42.21 -1.38
CA SER A 446 -5.58 42.47 -0.10
C SER A 446 -6.42 41.89 1.06
N ILE A 447 -5.76 41.67 2.20
CA ILE A 447 -6.42 41.17 3.42
C ILE A 447 -7.55 42.11 3.87
N GLU A 448 -7.43 43.41 3.62
CA GLU A 448 -8.47 44.40 3.95
C GLU A 448 -9.72 44.23 3.06
N GLU A 449 -9.55 43.91 1.77
CA GLU A 449 -10.66 43.64 0.85
C GLU A 449 -11.38 42.32 1.19
N ILE A 450 -10.63 41.30 1.63
CA ILE A 450 -11.20 40.02 2.09
C ILE A 450 -12.01 40.21 3.39
N LEU A 451 -11.60 41.13 4.27
CA LEU A 451 -12.32 41.43 5.50
C LEU A 451 -13.56 42.29 5.26
N ALA A 452 -13.55 43.18 4.26
CA ALA A 452 -14.72 43.97 3.88
C ALA A 452 -15.85 43.09 3.32
N ILE A 453 -15.53 42.10 2.47
CA ILE A 453 -16.50 41.14 1.92
C ILE A 453 -17.18 40.33 3.04
N ARG A 454 -16.45 40.05 4.12
CA ARG A 454 -16.96 39.24 5.24
C ARG A 454 -17.90 39.99 6.19
N LEU A 455 -17.95 41.32 6.12
CA LEU A 455 -18.83 42.18 6.92
C LEU A 455 -20.16 42.51 6.23
N GLU A 456 -20.28 42.26 4.93
CA GLU A 456 -21.55 42.42 4.19
C GLU A 456 -22.43 41.15 4.23
N GLU A 457 -21.91 40.01 4.70
CA GLU A 457 -22.62 38.72 4.79
C GLU A 457 -23.03 38.30 6.22
N THR A 458 -22.98 39.22 7.19
CA THR A 458 -23.59 39.07 8.53
C THR A 458 -24.71 40.06 8.72
#